data_AF-A0A149U5R1-F1
#
_entry.id   AF-A0A149U5R1-F1
#
_cell.length_a   1.000
_cell.length_b   1.000
_cell.length_c   1.000
_cell.angle_alpha   90.00
_cell.angle_beta   90.00
_cell.angle_gamma   90.00
#
_symmetry.space_group_name_H-M   'P 1'
#
loop_
_entity.id
_entity.type
_entity.pdbx_description
1 polymer ?
#
loop_
_entity_poly.entity_id
_entity_poly.type
_entity_poly.pdbx_seq_one_letter_code
_entity_poly.pdbx_strand_id
1 'polypeptide(L)'
;MTCVSYTDLRQNLAHYLDEAVNSRAPIVVTRKTGKGSVVLMSEEEFSGWQETVHLLSSPRNAERLLRSVRDMERGAATERDLLYPQGEPLA
;
A
#
# COMPACT_ATOMS: atom_id res chain seq x y z
N MET A 1 -11.21 8.88 -7.24
CA MET A 1 -11.97 7.70 -6.80
C MET A 1 -13.01 7.41 -7.87
N THR A 2 -12.78 6.38 -8.66
CA THR A 2 -13.63 5.99 -9.78
C THR A 2 -14.67 4.99 -9.27
N CYS A 3 -15.94 5.16 -9.67
CA CYS A 3 -17.02 4.25 -9.30
C CYS A 3 -17.73 3.78 -10.57
N VAL A 4 -17.76 2.47 -10.78
CA VAL A 4 -18.29 1.85 -12.01
C VAL A 4 -19.30 0.78 -11.68
N SER A 5 -20.20 0.50 -12.61
CA SER A 5 -21.09 -0.65 -12.49
C SER A 5 -20.37 -1.93 -12.87
N TYR A 6 -20.82 -3.07 -12.33
CA TYR A 6 -20.33 -4.39 -12.77
C TYR A 6 -20.44 -4.59 -14.28
N THR A 7 -21.53 -4.10 -14.89
CA THR A 7 -21.76 -4.26 -16.34
C THR A 7 -20.70 -3.51 -17.14
N ASP A 8 -20.41 -2.28 -16.74
CA ASP A 8 -19.42 -1.41 -17.37
C ASP A 8 -17.99 -1.95 -17.19
N LEU A 9 -17.64 -2.34 -15.96
CA LEU A 9 -16.37 -3.02 -15.67
C LEU A 9 -16.17 -4.25 -16.56
N ARG A 10 -17.21 -5.07 -16.71
CA ARG A 10 -17.13 -6.30 -17.52
C ARG A 10 -16.91 -6.00 -19.00
N GLN A 11 -17.50 -4.92 -19.52
CA GLN A 11 -17.34 -4.50 -20.91
C GLN A 11 -15.95 -3.91 -21.17
N ASN A 12 -15.37 -3.23 -20.18
CA ASN A 12 -14.13 -2.46 -20.30
C ASN A 12 -13.02 -2.96 -19.36
N LEU A 13 -12.95 -4.28 -19.12
CA LEU A 13 -12.10 -4.84 -18.05
C LEU A 13 -10.61 -4.48 -18.19
N ALA A 14 -10.04 -4.62 -19.39
CA ALA A 14 -8.63 -4.32 -19.61
C ALA A 14 -8.29 -2.87 -19.27
N HIS A 15 -9.13 -1.93 -19.71
CA HIS A 15 -8.97 -0.50 -19.43
C HIS A 15 -8.95 -0.22 -17.92
N TYR A 16 -9.87 -0.81 -17.15
CA TYR A 16 -9.93 -0.58 -15.70
C TYR A 16 -8.82 -1.28 -14.92
N LEU A 17 -8.28 -2.41 -15.42
CA LEU A 17 -7.09 -3.02 -14.84
C LEU A 17 -5.88 -2.10 -15.04
N ASP A 18 -5.69 -1.56 -16.24
CA ASP A 18 -4.63 -0.60 -16.54
C ASP A 18 -4.80 0.70 -15.73
N GLU A 19 -6.04 1.20 -15.59
CA GLU A 19 -6.34 2.37 -14.75
C GLU A 19 -5.97 2.10 -13.28
N ALA A 20 -6.35 0.95 -12.72
CA ALA A 20 -6.05 0.60 -11.33
C ALA A 20 -4.54 0.53 -11.04
N VAL A 21 -3.74 0.06 -12.02
CA VAL A 21 -2.28 0.03 -11.90
C VAL A 21 -1.67 1.41 -12.07
N ASN A 22 -2.02 2.13 -13.14
CA ASN A 22 -1.36 3.38 -13.50
C ASN A 22 -1.75 4.55 -12.59
N SER A 23 -3.00 4.61 -12.14
CA SER A 23 -3.48 5.68 -11.27
C SER A 23 -3.08 5.49 -9.81
N ARG A 24 -2.67 4.27 -9.42
CA ARG A 24 -2.47 3.87 -8.02
C ARG A 24 -3.66 4.21 -7.12
N ALA A 25 -4.87 4.24 -7.70
CA ALA A 25 -6.09 4.58 -7.00
C ALA A 25 -7.11 3.43 -7.06
N PRO A 26 -7.83 3.17 -5.96
CA PRO A 26 -8.86 2.14 -5.96
C PRO A 26 -10.09 2.56 -6.78
N ILE A 27 -10.65 1.59 -7.50
CA ILE A 27 -11.89 1.68 -8.26
C ILE A 27 -12.97 0.91 -7.51
N VAL A 28 -14.10 1.56 -7.23
CA VAL A 28 -15.25 0.90 -6.59
C VAL A 28 -16.18 0.34 -7.65
N VAL A 29 -16.49 -0.95 -7.52
CA VAL A 29 -17.36 -1.67 -8.45
C VAL A 29 -18.68 -1.95 -7.76
N THR A 30 -19.73 -1.28 -8.22
CA THR A 30 -21.10 -1.44 -7.74
C THR A 30 -21.78 -2.61 -8.44
N ARG A 31 -22.64 -3.32 -7.71
CA ARG A 31 -23.38 -4.49 -8.21
C ARG A 31 -24.88 -4.24 -8.11
N LYS A 32 -25.69 -5.15 -8.67
CA LYS A 32 -27.16 -5.09 -8.59
C LYS A 32 -27.61 -4.85 -7.15
N THR A 33 -28.71 -4.13 -6.97
CA THR A 33 -29.30 -3.79 -5.68
C THR A 33 -29.34 -5.00 -4.74
N GLY A 34 -28.86 -4.81 -3.50
CA GLY A 34 -28.75 -5.86 -2.49
C GLY A 34 -27.47 -6.70 -2.56
N LYS A 35 -26.59 -6.50 -3.56
CA LYS A 35 -25.25 -7.08 -3.60
C LYS A 35 -24.23 -6.02 -3.20
N GLY A 36 -23.36 -6.33 -2.24
CA GLY A 36 -22.29 -5.43 -1.81
C GLY A 36 -21.32 -5.06 -2.93
N SER A 37 -20.76 -3.85 -2.84
CA SER A 37 -19.71 -3.37 -3.75
C SER A 37 -18.37 -4.05 -3.46
N VAL A 38 -17.49 -4.08 -4.45
CA VAL A 38 -16.10 -4.53 -4.30
C VAL A 38 -15.14 -3.42 -4.69
N VAL A 39 -13.88 -3.53 -4.25
CA VAL A 39 -12.80 -2.62 -4.62
C VAL A 39 -11.85 -3.35 -5.55
N LEU A 40 -11.50 -2.72 -6.66
CA LEU A 40 -10.43 -3.12 -7.57
C LEU A 40 -9.25 -2.16 -7.34
N MET A 41 -8.06 -2.69 -7.14
CA MET A 41 -6.83 -1.93 -6.99
C MET A 41 -5.65 -2.77 -7.50
N SER A 42 -4.50 -2.14 -7.73
CA SER A 42 -3.28 -2.87 -8.09
C SER A 42 -2.81 -3.75 -6.93
N GLU A 43 -2.07 -4.81 -7.27
CA GLU A 43 -1.46 -5.67 -6.26
C GLU A 43 -0.43 -4.91 -5.42
N GLU A 44 0.37 -4.04 -6.03
CA GLU A 44 1.36 -3.19 -5.33
C GLU A 44 0.68 -2.31 -4.26
N GLU A 45 -0.43 -1.65 -4.60
CA GLU A 45 -1.17 -0.82 -3.64
C GLU A 45 -1.80 -1.66 -2.53
N PHE A 46 -2.32 -2.85 -2.85
CA PHE A 46 -2.88 -3.76 -1.85
C PHE A 46 -1.81 -4.24 -0.87
N SER A 47 -0.66 -4.67 -1.37
CA SER A 47 0.48 -5.11 -0.57
C SER A 47 1.05 -3.97 0.29
N GLY A 48 1.14 -2.75 -0.25
CA GLY A 48 1.55 -1.56 0.51
C GLY A 48 0.57 -1.20 1.63
N TRP A 49 -0.74 -1.33 1.39
CA TRP A 49 -1.76 -1.15 2.42
C TRP A 49 -1.65 -2.22 3.51
N GLN A 50 -1.46 -3.49 3.14
CA GLN A 50 -1.29 -4.57 4.11
C GLN A 50 -0.06 -4.35 4.99
N GLU A 51 1.06 -3.93 4.42
CA GLU A 51 2.28 -3.64 5.19
C GLU A 51 2.09 -2.44 6.11
N THR A 52 1.43 -1.38 5.64
CA THR A 52 1.12 -0.21 6.47
C THR A 52 0.26 -0.61 7.67
N VAL A 53 -0.79 -1.41 7.45
CA VAL A 53 -1.63 -1.94 8.51
C VAL A 53 -0.82 -2.83 9.46
N HIS A 54 0.05 -3.70 8.93
CA HIS A 54 0.91 -4.56 9.72
C HIS A 54 1.83 -3.74 10.65
N LEU A 55 2.57 -2.78 10.11
CA LEU A 55 3.48 -1.92 10.86
C LEU A 55 2.76 -1.12 11.95
N LEU A 56 1.53 -0.67 11.68
CA LEU A 56 0.75 0.15 12.61
C LEU A 56 -0.13 -0.66 13.58
N SER A 57 -0.23 -1.99 13.41
CA SER A 57 -1.10 -2.86 14.22
C SER A 57 -0.71 -2.91 15.71
N SER A 58 0.59 -2.74 16.02
CA SER A 58 1.08 -2.66 17.39
C SER A 58 1.22 -1.20 17.83
N PRO A 59 0.52 -0.74 18.88
CA PRO A 59 0.61 0.65 19.35
C PRO A 59 2.06 1.08 19.64
N ARG A 60 2.85 0.20 20.25
CA ARG A 60 4.27 0.47 20.55
C ARG A 60 5.11 0.60 19.28
N ASN A 61 4.86 -0.24 18.28
CA ASN A 61 5.60 -0.13 17.00
C ASN A 61 5.19 1.12 16.23
N ALA A 62 3.88 1.41 16.16
CA ALA A 62 3.34 2.60 15.52
C ALA A 62 3.94 3.87 16.13
N GLU A 63 3.97 3.99 17.47
CA GLU A 63 4.57 5.14 18.14
C GLU A 63 6.06 5.29 17.81
N ARG A 64 6.81 4.18 17.84
CA ARG A 64 8.24 4.17 17.49
C ARG A 64 8.47 4.60 16.05
N LEU A 65 7.70 4.07 15.10
CA LEU A 65 7.83 4.37 13.69
C LEU A 65 7.50 5.84 13.40
N LEU A 66 6.35 6.32 13.89
CA LEU A 66 5.93 7.71 13.71
C LEU A 66 6.89 8.71 14.37
N ARG A 67 7.49 8.37 15.52
CA ARG A 67 8.55 9.18 16.11
C ARG A 67 9.79 9.22 15.21
N SER A 68 10.23 8.07 14.71
CA SER A 68 11.41 7.99 13.84
C SER A 68 11.24 8.80 12.55
N VAL A 69 10.05 8.80 11.95
CA VAL A 69 9.71 9.64 10.80
C VAL A 69 9.82 11.13 11.15
N ARG A 70 9.24 11.56 12.28
CA ARG A 70 9.33 12.96 12.73
C ARG A 70 10.76 13.40 13.04
N ASP A 71 11.56 12.53 13.64
CA ASP A 71 12.95 12.82 13.94
C ASP A 71 13.74 13.02 12.64
N MET A 72 13.51 12.17 11.64
CA MET A 72 14.10 12.32 10.29
C MET A 72 13.67 13.63 9.61
N GLU A 73 12.38 13.97 9.61
CA GLU A 73 11.85 15.22 9.02
C GLU A 73 12.43 16.48 9.67
N ARG A 74 12.77 16.40 10.96
CA ARG A 74 13.37 17.52 11.72
C ARG A 74 14.89 17.55 11.65
N GLY A 75 15.52 16.64 10.90
CA GLY A 75 16.97 16.52 10.82
C GLY A 75 17.63 15.96 12.08
N ALA A 76 16.86 15.34 12.98
CA ALA A 76 17.34 14.67 14.18
C ALA A 76 17.74 13.20 13.92
N ALA A 77 18.21 12.90 12.70
CA ALA A 77 18.76 11.60 12.32
C ALA A 77 20.29 11.63 12.41
N THR A 78 20.91 10.49 12.70
CA THR A 78 22.38 10.36 12.73
C THR A 78 22.82 9.38 11.65
N GLU A 79 23.67 9.82 10.74
CA GLU A 79 24.32 8.95 9.76
C GLU A 79 25.28 7.98 10.46
N ARG A 80 25.28 6.72 10.01
CA ARG A 80 26.10 5.64 10.57
C ARG A 80 26.55 4.73 9.44
N ASP A 81 27.78 4.27 9.51
CA ASP A 81 28.28 3.22 8.62
C ASP A 81 27.56 1.89 8.89
N LEU A 82 27.39 1.08 7.83
CA LEU A 82 26.83 -0.26 7.95
C LEU A 82 27.79 -1.15 8.74
N LEU A 83 27.29 -1.71 9.84
CA LEU A 83 28.02 -2.74 10.58
C LEU A 83 27.76 -4.08 9.91
N TYR A 84 28.75 -4.59 9.19
CA TYR A 84 28.69 -5.96 8.69
C TYR A 84 28.89 -6.94 9.86
N PRO A 85 28.14 -8.04 9.91
CA PRO A 85 28.45 -9.14 10.82
C PRO A 85 29.88 -9.59 10.55
N GLN A 86 30.76 -9.52 11.55
CA GLN A 86 32.10 -10.08 11.40
C GLN A 86 31.98 -11.60 11.39
N GLY A 87 32.01 -12.23 10.20
CA GLY A 87 32.19 -13.68 10.13
C GLY A 87 31.62 -14.49 8.97
N GLU A 88 31.04 -13.92 7.91
CA GLU A 88 30.72 -14.72 6.71
C GLU A 88 31.23 -14.05 5.43
N PRO A 89 32.18 -14.67 4.69
CA PRO A 89 32.52 -14.19 3.36
C PRO A 89 31.33 -14.41 2.43
N LEU A 90 30.99 -13.38 1.66
CA LEU A 90 30.12 -13.50 0.48
C LEU A 90 30.75 -14.54 -0.45
N ALA A 91 30.15 -15.72 -0.53
CA ALA A 91 30.44 -16.73 -1.54
C ALA A 91 29.68 -16.41 -2.83
#